data_AF-A0A1F8ZTS7-F1
#
_entry.id   AF-A0A1F8ZTS7-F1
#
_cell.length_a   1.000
_cell.length_b   1.000
_cell.length_c   1.000
_cell.angle_alpha   90.00
_cell.angle_beta   90.00
_cell.angle_gamma   90.00
#
_symmetry.space_group_name_H-M   'P 1'
#
loop_
_entity.id
_entity.type
_entity.pdbx_description
1 polymer ?
#
loop_
_entity_poly.entity_id
_entity_poly.type
_entity_poly.pdbx_seq_one_letter_code
_entity_poly.pdbx_strand_id
1 'polypeptide(L)'
;MSEINLLKTDNRGRVTLPPAFRKEPLFEYVIEGEQTILYPVRTVRKYPDLSDLPGENLPPAWEQKEQKVNKDTRKGIRAASASDALKRLGK
;
A
#
# COMPACT_ATOMS: atom_id res chain seq x y z
N MET A 1 29.52 5.87 -13.39
CA MET A 1 28.95 5.26 -14.61
C MET A 1 27.94 4.23 -14.17
N SER A 2 26.67 4.36 -14.54
CA SER A 2 25.64 3.36 -14.25
C SER A 2 25.91 2.11 -15.11
N GLU A 3 26.10 0.96 -14.48
CA GLU A 3 26.29 -0.30 -15.21
C GLU A 3 25.00 -0.68 -15.94
N ILE A 4 25.09 -0.80 -17.27
CA ILE A 4 23.98 -1.28 -18.11
C ILE A 4 23.98 -2.81 -18.02
N ASN A 5 22.95 -3.38 -17.38
CA ASN A 5 22.77 -4.82 -17.23
C ASN A 5 21.60 -5.29 -18.11
N LEU A 6 21.88 -6.18 -19.07
CA LEU A 6 20.84 -6.87 -19.84
C LEU A 6 20.28 -8.02 -18.99
N LEU A 7 19.01 -7.91 -18.59
CA LEU A 7 18.33 -8.89 -17.74
C LEU A 7 17.35 -9.71 -18.56
N LYS A 8 17.36 -11.04 -18.36
CA LYS A 8 16.37 -11.94 -18.96
C LYS A 8 15.08 -11.92 -18.15
N THR A 9 13.95 -11.87 -18.85
CA THR A 9 12.62 -12.04 -18.26
C THR A 9 12.20 -13.51 -18.23
N ASP A 10 11.41 -13.88 -17.22
CA ASP A 10 10.70 -15.15 -17.22
C ASP A 10 9.39 -15.09 -18.03
N ASN A 11 8.65 -16.20 -18.07
CA ASN A 11 7.37 -16.30 -18.78
C ASN A 11 6.25 -15.39 -18.25
N ARG A 12 6.47 -14.70 -17.12
CA ARG A 12 5.54 -13.73 -16.51
C ARG A 12 6.09 -12.30 -16.60
N GLY A 13 7.18 -12.09 -17.35
CA GLY A 13 7.81 -10.77 -17.47
C GLY A 13 8.60 -10.33 -16.24
N ARG A 14 8.89 -11.23 -15.30
CA ARG A 14 9.67 -10.91 -14.09
C ARG A 14 11.15 -10.96 -14.40
N VAL A 15 11.92 -10.07 -13.77
CA VAL A 15 13.38 -10.02 -13.87
C VAL A 15 14.04 -10.43 -12.56
N THR A 16 15.19 -11.08 -12.64
CA THR A 16 16.05 -11.27 -11.47
C THR A 16 16.71 -9.95 -11.11
N LEU A 17 16.52 -9.47 -9.88
CA LEU A 17 17.08 -8.19 -9.45
C LEU A 17 18.63 -8.22 -9.44
N PRO A 18 19.28 -7.11 -9.86
CA PRO A 18 20.71 -6.94 -9.74
C PRO A 18 21.19 -7.09 -8.28
N PRO A 19 22.44 -7.53 -8.04
CA PRO A 19 22.95 -7.78 -6.68
C PRO A 19 22.75 -6.64 -5.70
N ALA A 20 22.89 -5.38 -6.14
CA ALA A 20 22.68 -4.19 -5.33
C ALA A 20 21.25 -4.06 -4.77
N PHE A 21 20.25 -4.59 -5.48
CA PHE A 21 18.83 -4.47 -5.12
C PHE A 21 18.27 -5.71 -4.44
N ARG A 22 19.01 -6.83 -4.38
CA ARG A 22 18.50 -8.08 -3.78
C ARG A 22 18.17 -7.97 -2.29
N LYS A 23 18.82 -7.03 -1.58
CA LYS A 23 18.61 -6.79 -0.15
C LYS A 23 17.74 -5.55 0.12
N GLU A 24 17.35 -4.82 -0.92
CA GLU A 24 16.53 -3.62 -0.76
C GLU A 24 15.07 -4.02 -0.51
N PRO A 25 14.44 -3.56 0.58
CA PRO A 25 13.06 -3.91 0.89
C PRO A 25 12.06 -3.23 -0.06
N LEU A 26 12.42 -2.06 -0.61
CA LEU A 26 11.62 -1.30 -1.55
C LEU A 26 12.56 -0.55 -2.52
N PHE A 27 12.16 -0.48 -3.78
CA PHE A 27 12.84 0.31 -4.80
C PHE A 27 11.80 0.87 -5.78
N GLU A 28 12.10 2.02 -6.37
CA GLU A 28 11.33 2.62 -7.45
C GLU A 28 11.95 2.27 -8.78
N TYR A 29 11.18 2.31 -9.86
CA TYR A 29 11.70 2.15 -11.21
C TYR A 29 11.10 3.19 -12.15
N VAL A 30 11.90 3.57 -13.15
CA VAL A 30 11.50 4.45 -14.25
C VAL A 30 11.87 3.76 -15.56
N ILE A 31 11.05 3.95 -16.60
CA ILE A 31 11.33 3.47 -17.95
C ILE A 31 11.73 4.68 -18.80
N GLU A 32 12.98 4.68 -19.28
CA GLU A 32 13.50 5.68 -20.20
C GLU A 32 13.85 5.00 -21.53
N GLY A 33 12.95 5.11 -22.51
CA GLY A 33 13.09 4.40 -23.79
C GLY A 33 13.05 2.88 -23.59
N GLU A 34 14.13 2.20 -23.98
CA GLU A 34 14.28 0.73 -23.81
C GLU A 34 14.99 0.34 -22.50
N GLN A 35 15.28 1.32 -21.63
CA GLN A 35 16.00 1.08 -20.39
C GLN A 35 15.08 1.19 -19.17
N THR A 36 15.19 0.21 -18.27
CA THR A 36 14.57 0.26 -16.95
C THR A 36 15.62 0.66 -15.92
N ILE A 37 15.40 1.80 -15.27
CA ILE A 37 16.27 2.36 -14.24
C ILE A 37 15.67 2.05 -12.87
N LEU A 38 16.46 1.49 -11.95
CA LEU A 38 16.04 1.18 -10.58
C LEU A 38 16.65 2.18 -9.60
N TYR A 39 15.85 2.68 -8.66
CA TYR A 39 16.25 3.61 -7.61
C TYR A 39 16.01 3.00 -6.22
N PRO A 40 17.03 2.92 -5.35
CA PRO A 40 16.84 2.45 -3.98
C PRO A 40 16.02 3.49 -3.20
N VAL A 41 14.96 3.06 -2.54
CA VAL A 41 14.08 3.95 -1.77
C VAL A 41 14.77 4.25 -0.43
N ARG A 42 15.48 5.39 -0.38
CA ARG A 42 16.18 5.84 0.85
C ARG A 42 15.24 6.33 1.94
N THR A 43 14.05 6.78 1.54
CA THR A 43 13.00 7.23 2.45
C THR A 43 11.69 6.72 1.90
N VAL A 44 11.05 5.79 2.61
CA VAL A 44 9.62 5.56 2.43
C VAL A 44 8.96 6.91 2.70
N ARG A 45 8.44 7.59 1.67
CA ARG A 45 7.53 8.71 1.91
C ARG A 45 6.36 8.08 2.68
N LYS A 46 6.33 8.28 4.00
CA LYS A 46 5.24 7.77 4.86
C LYS A 46 3.87 8.22 4.35
N TYR A 47 3.85 9.31 3.59
CA TYR A 47 2.70 9.84 2.90
C TYR A 47 3.13 10.17 1.47
N PRO A 48 2.75 9.36 0.46
CA PRO A 48 2.85 9.79 -0.92
C PRO A 48 2.06 11.09 -1.11
N ASP A 49 2.52 11.94 -2.00
CA ASP A 49 1.76 13.13 -2.36
C ASP A 49 0.52 12.66 -3.14
N LEU A 50 -0.66 12.81 -2.53
CA LEU A 50 -1.94 12.36 -3.10
C LEU A 50 -2.64 13.48 -3.87
N SER A 51 -1.98 14.62 -4.07
CA SER A 51 -2.55 15.81 -4.71
C SER A 51 -3.02 15.54 -6.15
N ASP A 52 -2.34 14.63 -6.85
CA ASP A 52 -2.62 14.28 -8.24
C ASP A 52 -3.61 13.12 -8.40
N LEU A 53 -4.04 12.49 -7.30
CA LEU A 53 -5.08 11.47 -7.38
C LEU A 53 -6.43 12.15 -7.63
N PRO A 54 -7.25 11.62 -8.57
CA PRO A 54 -8.58 12.12 -8.76
C PRO A 54 -9.35 11.98 -7.45
N GLY A 55 -9.81 13.10 -6.90
CA GLY A 55 -10.73 13.10 -5.77
C GLY A 55 -12.01 12.40 -6.19
N GLU A 56 -12.19 11.15 -5.75
CA GLU A 56 -13.41 10.42 -6.03
C GLU A 56 -14.53 11.05 -5.19
N ASN A 57 -15.56 11.58 -5.85
CA ASN A 57 -16.76 12.05 -5.17
C ASN A 57 -17.51 10.83 -4.64
N LEU A 58 -17.19 10.46 -3.40
CA LEU A 58 -17.86 9.37 -2.72
C LEU A 58 -19.33 9.73 -2.47
N PRO A 59 -20.26 8.79 -2.61
CA PRO A 59 -21.66 9.03 -2.29
C PRO A 59 -21.80 9.51 -0.84
N PRO A 60 -22.64 10.52 -0.54
CA PRO A 60 -22.80 11.05 0.82
C PRO A 60 -23.15 9.99 1.87
N ALA A 61 -23.89 8.95 1.47
CA ALA A 61 -24.23 7.82 2.35
C ALA A 61 -23.01 7.00 2.79
N TRP A 62 -22.00 6.85 1.91
CA TRP A 62 -20.76 6.17 2.23
C TRP A 62 -19.93 7.01 3.19
N GLU A 63 -19.79 8.31 2.92
CA GLU A 63 -19.04 9.23 3.78
C GLU A 63 -19.61 9.30 5.20
N GLN A 64 -20.94 9.39 5.33
CA GLN A 64 -21.61 9.38 6.64
C GLN A 64 -21.37 8.07 7.40
N LYS A 65 -21.40 6.93 6.70
CA LYS A 65 -21.13 5.62 7.30
C LYS A 65 -19.70 5.52 7.80
N GLU A 66 -18.73 5.97 7.01
CA GLU A 66 -17.32 5.94 7.41
C GLU A 66 -17.02 6.91 8.54
N GLN A 67 -17.56 8.12 8.51
CA GLN A 67 -17.41 9.06 9.63
C GLN A 67 -17.99 8.48 10.93
N LYS A 68 -19.10 7.74 10.86
CA LYS A 68 -19.70 7.08 12.02
C LYS A 68 -18.82 5.97 12.59
N VAL A 69 -18.13 5.21 11.74
CA VAL A 69 -17.20 4.14 12.16
C VAL A 69 -15.91 4.75 12.71
N ASN A 70 -15.30 5.69 12.01
CA ASN A 70 -14.00 6.25 12.38
C ASN A 70 -14.06 7.17 13.60
N LYS A 71 -15.21 7.82 13.86
CA LYS A 71 -15.45 8.59 15.08
C LYS A 71 -16.07 7.76 16.20
N ASP A 72 -16.20 6.45 16.04
CA ASP A 72 -16.73 5.58 17.09
C ASP A 72 -15.75 5.51 18.25
N THR A 73 -16.12 6.12 19.38
CA THR A 73 -15.33 6.14 20.61
C THR A 73 -15.71 5.03 21.59
N ARG A 74 -16.62 4.12 21.20
CA ARG A 74 -17.04 3.01 22.06
C ARG A 74 -15.85 2.12 22.38
N LYS A 75 -15.73 1.74 23.66
CA LYS A 75 -14.67 0.84 24.11
C LYS A 75 -14.86 -0.53 23.47
N GLY A 76 -13.79 -1.06 22.88
CA GLY A 76 -13.80 -2.41 22.32
C GLY A 76 -14.16 -3.44 23.38
N ILE A 77 -15.04 -4.38 23.02
CA ILE A 77 -15.44 -5.49 23.90
C ILE A 77 -14.58 -6.70 23.52
N ARG A 78 -13.80 -7.21 24.47
CA ARG A 78 -13.10 -8.50 24.30
C ARG A 78 -14.09 -9.62 24.58
N ALA A 79 -14.38 -10.45 23.59
CA ALA A 79 -15.25 -11.63 23.71
C ALA A 79 -14.65 -12.81 22.96
N ALA A 80 -15.04 -14.04 23.34
CA ALA A 80 -14.56 -15.26 22.70
C ALA A 80 -15.27 -15.56 21.37
N SER A 81 -16.46 -14.96 21.15
CA SER A 81 -17.26 -15.12 19.94
C SER A 81 -18.09 -13.87 19.65
N ALA A 82 -18.57 -13.73 18.41
CA ALA A 82 -19.46 -12.63 18.01
C ALA A 82 -20.79 -12.65 18.80
N SER A 83 -21.35 -13.84 19.06
CA SER A 83 -22.56 -14.00 19.87
C SER A 83 -22.37 -13.55 21.32
N ASP A 84 -21.20 -13.81 21.90
CA ASP A 84 -20.86 -13.34 23.25
C ASP A 84 -20.62 -11.83 23.31
N ALA A 85 -20.05 -11.25 22.24
CA ALA A 85 -19.92 -9.81 22.12
C ALA A 85 -21.29 -9.12 22.08
N LEU A 86 -22.25 -9.65 21.32
CA LEU A 86 -23.61 -9.13 21.23
C LEU A 86 -24.36 -9.20 22.57
N LYS A 87 -24.23 -10.32 23.31
CA LYS A 87 -24.80 -10.45 24.66
C LYS A 87 -24.25 -9.42 25.65
N ARG A 88 -22.97 -9.04 25.49
CA ARG A 88 -22.31 -8.01 26.33
C ARG A 88 -22.62 -6.58 25.88
N LEU A 89 -23.04 -6.39 24.62
CA LEU A 89 -23.44 -5.10 24.07
C LEU A 89 -24.86 -4.69 24.50
N GLY A 90 -25.73 -5.67 24.80
CA GLY A 90 -27.12 -5.46 25.23
C GLY A 90 -27.35 -5.44 26.75
N LYS A 91 -26.29 -5.45 27.55
CA LYS A 91 -26.31 -5.21 29.01
C LYS A 91 -25.68 -3.85 29.29
#